data_AF-A0A7Y1ZYE2-F1
#
_entry.id   AF-A0A7Y1ZYE2-F1
#
_cell.length_a   1.000
_cell.length_b   1.000
_cell.length_c   1.000
_cell.angle_alpha   90.00
_cell.angle_beta   90.00
_cell.angle_gamma   90.00
#
_symmetry.space_group_name_H-M   'P 1'
#
loop_
_entity.id
_entity.type
_entity.pdbx_description
1 polymer ?
#
loop_
_entity_poly.entity_id
_entity_poly.type
_entity_poly.pdbx_seq_one_letter_code
_entity_poly.pdbx_strand_id
1 'polypeptide(L)'
;RGPLENYPDRNRGAMLGTWRSAIDDPPYLVPQEFGLRTDCRWIEFTRSATGEVVRLDVLEPTSLHVSATRFTSQDLYAAAHETDLRQRKSLVVHADVAHRGIGTASCGPDILDAYRVPTGRHSFSYRLSLLEGSGRCQAGV
;
A
#
# COMPACT_ATOMS: atom_id res chain seq x y z
N ARG A 1 7.13 -2.39 5.56
CA ARG A 1 7.42 -3.85 5.61
C ARG A 1 7.13 -4.47 4.25
N GLY A 2 7.80 -5.58 3.91
CA GLY A 2 7.60 -6.26 2.63
C GLY A 2 8.36 -7.59 2.53
N PRO A 3 8.51 -8.14 1.30
CA PRO A 3 8.08 -7.56 0.03
C PRO A 3 6.57 -7.71 -0.24
N LEU A 4 5.92 -8.71 0.35
CA LEU A 4 4.50 -9.02 0.14
C LEU A 4 3.56 -8.13 0.98
N GLU A 5 2.28 -8.13 0.60
CA GLU A 5 1.25 -7.41 1.34
C GLU A 5 1.15 -7.88 2.80
N ASN A 6 0.85 -6.94 3.68
CA ASN A 6 0.75 -7.16 5.12
C ASN A 6 -0.17 -6.12 5.76
N TYR A 7 -0.81 -6.52 6.86
CA TYR A 7 -1.85 -5.76 7.55
C TYR A 7 -1.55 -5.67 9.04
N PRO A 8 -2.15 -4.72 9.78
CA PRO A 8 -1.84 -4.48 11.19
C PRO A 8 -1.87 -5.74 12.07
N ASP A 9 -2.84 -6.63 11.86
CA ASP A 9 -3.00 -7.90 12.56
C ASP A 9 -2.32 -9.10 11.86
N ARG A 10 -1.73 -8.88 10.68
CA ARG A 10 -1.08 -9.88 9.82
C ARG A 10 0.20 -9.33 9.18
N ASN A 11 1.18 -8.95 9.99
CA ASN A 11 2.48 -8.42 9.51
C ASN A 11 3.73 -9.08 10.11
N ARG A 12 3.58 -10.06 11.02
CA ARG A 12 4.72 -10.73 11.67
C ARG A 12 5.64 -11.47 10.69
N GLY A 13 5.12 -11.92 9.55
CA GLY A 13 5.90 -12.52 8.47
C GLY A 13 6.58 -11.50 7.53
N ALA A 14 6.35 -10.20 7.71
CA ALA A 14 6.87 -9.16 6.84
C ALA A 14 8.03 -8.40 7.49
N MET A 15 9.14 -8.30 6.78
CA MET A 15 10.37 -7.68 7.29
C MET A 15 10.42 -6.19 6.99
N LEU A 16 11.06 -5.44 7.89
CA LEU A 16 11.49 -4.07 7.60
C LEU A 16 12.73 -4.12 6.71
N GLY A 17 12.73 -3.31 5.66
CA GLY A 17 13.78 -3.28 4.65
C GLY A 17 13.36 -2.41 3.48
N THR A 18 14.28 -2.22 2.54
CA THR A 18 13.99 -1.55 1.26
C THR A 18 13.60 -2.61 0.25
N TRP A 19 12.40 -2.46 -0.32
CA TRP A 19 11.84 -3.41 -1.27
C TRP A 19 11.52 -2.68 -2.58
N ARG A 20 11.62 -3.41 -3.70
CA ARG A 20 11.24 -2.94 -5.03
C ARG A 20 10.38 -4.00 -5.68
N SER A 21 9.28 -3.57 -6.29
CA SER A 21 8.37 -4.44 -7.04
C SER A 21 7.69 -3.67 -8.16
N ALA A 22 7.04 -4.39 -9.06
CA ALA A 22 6.00 -3.80 -9.90
C ALA A 22 4.78 -3.39 -9.04
N ILE A 23 3.82 -2.72 -9.68
CA ILE A 23 2.51 -2.45 -9.07
C ILE A 23 1.85 -3.79 -8.74
N ASP A 24 1.27 -3.92 -7.55
CA ASP A 24 0.58 -5.14 -7.12
C ASP A 24 -0.61 -5.43 -8.06
N ASP A 25 -0.79 -6.70 -8.41
CA ASP A 25 -1.97 -7.21 -9.13
C ASP A 25 -2.96 -7.86 -8.13
N PRO A 26 -4.28 -7.83 -8.40
CA PRO A 26 -5.29 -8.33 -7.48
C PRO A 26 -5.18 -9.87 -7.36
N PRO A 27 -4.94 -10.43 -6.17
CA PRO A 27 -4.67 -11.86 -6.01
C PRO A 27 -5.91 -12.70 -5.64
N TYR A 28 -7.05 -12.06 -5.42
CA TYR A 28 -8.24 -12.67 -4.83
C TYR A 28 -9.33 -12.91 -5.88
N LEU A 29 -9.93 -14.12 -5.84
CA LEU A 29 -11.00 -14.54 -6.76
C LEU A 29 -12.21 -13.58 -6.73
N VAL A 30 -12.62 -13.19 -5.52
CA VAL A 30 -13.59 -12.11 -5.31
C VAL A 30 -12.76 -10.85 -5.04
N PRO A 31 -12.89 -9.80 -5.88
CA PRO A 31 -12.17 -8.55 -5.68
C PRO A 31 -12.39 -7.96 -4.29
N GLN A 32 -11.28 -7.61 -3.64
CA GLN A 32 -11.25 -7.08 -2.27
C GLN A 32 -9.97 -6.26 -2.07
N GLU A 33 -9.86 -5.55 -0.94
CA GLU A 33 -8.67 -4.77 -0.57
C GLU A 33 -7.39 -5.64 -0.64
N PHE A 34 -6.33 -5.10 -1.24
CA PHE A 34 -5.07 -5.79 -1.43
C PHE A 34 -3.89 -4.82 -1.55
N GLY A 35 -2.67 -5.32 -1.34
CA GLY A 35 -1.45 -4.57 -1.62
C GLY A 35 -0.99 -3.64 -0.49
N LEU A 36 -1.64 -3.65 0.68
CA LEU A 36 -1.21 -2.84 1.81
C LEU A 36 0.20 -3.24 2.29
N ARG A 37 1.04 -2.25 2.58
CA ARG A 37 2.32 -2.41 3.27
C ARG A 37 2.31 -1.57 4.54
N THR A 38 2.46 -2.20 5.71
CA THR A 38 2.53 -1.47 6.99
C THR A 38 3.93 -0.92 7.25
N ASP A 39 4.03 0.01 8.19
CA ASP A 39 5.28 0.63 8.66
C ASP A 39 6.17 1.18 7.53
N CYS A 40 5.54 1.86 6.57
CA CYS A 40 6.21 2.50 5.45
C CYS A 40 6.73 3.89 5.88
N ARG A 41 8.04 4.11 5.78
CA ARG A 41 8.69 5.40 6.12
C ARG A 41 8.80 6.33 4.92
N TRP A 42 8.93 5.73 3.74
CA TRP A 42 8.93 6.42 2.46
C TRP A 42 8.56 5.41 1.36
N ILE A 43 8.02 5.91 0.26
CA ILE A 43 7.76 5.13 -0.96
C ILE A 43 8.12 5.96 -2.19
N GLU A 44 8.61 5.27 -3.22
CA GLU A 44 8.95 5.87 -4.51
C GLU A 44 8.13 5.24 -5.63
N PHE A 45 7.56 6.09 -6.48
CA PHE A 45 6.85 5.71 -7.70
C PHE A 45 7.69 6.11 -8.90
N THR A 46 8.27 5.13 -9.58
CA THR A 46 9.09 5.36 -10.77
C THR A 46 8.24 5.22 -12.03
N ARG A 47 8.21 6.24 -12.87
CA ARG A 47 7.62 6.16 -14.20
C ARG A 47 8.60 5.45 -15.13
N SER A 48 8.37 4.18 -15.45
CA SER A 48 9.30 3.36 -16.24
C SER A 48 9.68 3.96 -17.60
N ALA A 49 8.77 4.73 -18.22
CA ALA A 49 9.01 5.35 -19.52
C ALA A 49 10.01 6.53 -19.48
N THR A 50 10.12 7.24 -18.36
CA THR A 50 10.91 8.48 -18.25
C THR A 50 12.00 8.41 -17.17
N GLY A 51 11.90 7.46 -16.23
CA GLY A 51 12.76 7.40 -15.05
C GLY A 51 12.45 8.45 -13.99
N GLU A 52 11.43 9.29 -14.18
CA GLU A 52 10.97 10.24 -13.16
C GLU A 52 10.47 9.51 -11.93
N VAL A 53 10.83 10.01 -10.75
CA VAL A 53 10.43 9.43 -9.48
C VAL A 53 9.60 10.44 -8.70
N VAL A 54 8.40 10.04 -8.30
CA VAL A 54 7.66 10.74 -7.26
C VAL A 54 7.93 10.01 -5.95
N ARG A 55 8.45 10.74 -4.96
CA ARG A 55 8.75 10.22 -3.64
C ARG A 55 7.80 10.79 -2.61
N LEU A 56 7.23 9.92 -1.78
CA LEU A 56 6.51 10.28 -0.57
C LEU A 56 7.38 9.93 0.63
N ASP A 57 7.78 10.92 1.41
CA ASP A 57 8.44 10.75 2.70
C ASP A 57 7.43 11.02 3.82
N VAL A 58 7.32 10.09 4.77
CA VAL A 58 6.51 10.30 5.97
C VAL A 58 7.27 11.21 6.92
N LEU A 59 6.60 12.27 7.37
CA LEU A 59 7.16 13.21 8.34
C LEU A 59 6.65 12.88 9.75
N GLU A 60 5.33 12.69 9.89
CA GLU A 60 4.70 12.28 11.14
C GLU A 60 3.49 11.35 10.88
N PRO A 61 3.30 10.27 11.67
CA PRO A 61 4.23 9.72 12.66
C PRO A 61 5.46 9.08 11.97
N THR A 62 6.23 8.22 12.64
CA THR A 62 7.46 7.62 12.06
C THR A 62 7.21 6.74 10.83
N SER A 63 5.96 6.36 10.54
CA SER A 63 5.56 5.59 9.36
C SER A 63 4.05 5.66 9.11
N LEU A 64 3.64 5.44 7.87
CA LEU A 64 2.24 5.22 7.46
C LEU A 64 2.03 3.79 6.93
N HIS A 65 0.78 3.43 6.68
CA HIS A 65 0.43 2.27 5.85
C HIS A 65 0.21 2.75 4.42
N VAL A 66 0.73 2.02 3.44
CA VAL A 66 0.69 2.45 2.05
C VAL A 66 0.25 1.32 1.15
N SER A 67 -0.65 1.60 0.21
CA SER A 67 -0.95 0.75 -0.93
C SER A 67 -0.87 1.56 -2.21
N ALA A 68 -0.56 0.87 -3.32
CA ALA A 68 -0.48 1.50 -4.63
C ALA A 68 -0.93 0.51 -5.70
N THR A 69 -2.12 0.72 -6.25
CA THR A 69 -2.78 -0.22 -7.16
C THR A 69 -3.38 0.51 -8.37
N ARG A 70 -3.90 -0.25 -9.34
CA ARG A 70 -4.63 0.29 -10.50
C ARG A 70 -6.13 0.39 -10.28
N PHE A 71 -6.59 0.27 -9.03
CA PHE A 71 -8.01 0.19 -8.67
C PHE A 71 -8.32 1.10 -7.49
N THR A 72 -9.47 1.75 -7.52
CA THR A 72 -10.03 2.41 -6.34
C THR A 72 -10.76 1.39 -5.48
N SER A 73 -10.97 1.69 -4.19
CA SER A 73 -11.78 0.85 -3.32
C SER A 73 -13.20 0.64 -3.86
N GLN A 74 -13.76 1.63 -4.58
CA GLN A 74 -15.06 1.50 -5.25
C GLN A 74 -15.03 0.53 -6.43
N ASP A 75 -13.94 0.48 -7.20
CA ASP A 75 -13.81 -0.49 -8.30
C ASP A 75 -13.79 -1.91 -7.74
N LEU A 76 -13.03 -2.13 -6.66
CA LEU A 76 -12.94 -3.43 -5.98
C LEU A 76 -14.28 -3.82 -5.37
N TYR A 77 -14.98 -2.89 -4.73
CA TYR A 77 -16.28 -3.15 -4.11
C TYR A 77 -17.38 -3.49 -5.13
N ALA A 78 -17.36 -2.85 -6.30
CA ALA A 78 -18.39 -3.04 -7.32
C ALA A 78 -18.22 -4.33 -8.14
N ALA A 79 -17.01 -4.89 -8.19
CA ALA A 79 -16.71 -6.06 -9.01
C ALA A 79 -17.05 -7.36 -8.26
N ALA A 80 -17.86 -8.22 -8.87
CA ALA A 80 -18.20 -9.53 -8.31
C ALA A 80 -17.10 -10.57 -8.59
N HIS A 81 -16.40 -10.44 -9.71
CA HIS A 81 -15.32 -11.33 -10.14
C HIS A 81 -14.10 -10.53 -10.60
N GLU A 82 -12.91 -11.12 -10.50
CA GLU A 82 -11.66 -10.52 -10.99
C GLU A 82 -11.73 -10.09 -12.47
N THR A 83 -12.50 -10.80 -13.29
CA THR A 83 -12.69 -10.50 -14.73
C THR A 83 -13.55 -9.27 -14.98
N ASP A 84 -14.27 -8.77 -13.98
CA ASP A 84 -15.06 -7.53 -14.06
C ASP A 84 -14.17 -6.30 -13.83
N LEU A 85 -12.98 -6.49 -13.23
CA LEU A 85 -12.05 -5.41 -12.95
C LEU A 85 -11.50 -4.79 -14.24
N ARG A 86 -11.38 -3.46 -14.25
CA ARG A 86 -10.79 -2.69 -15.33
C ARG A 86 -9.67 -1.83 -14.78
N GLN A 87 -8.44 -2.19 -15.12
CA GLN A 87 -7.26 -1.47 -14.67
C GLN A 87 -7.31 0.00 -15.12
N ARG A 88 -7.09 0.91 -14.17
CA ARG A 88 -6.97 2.33 -14.48
C ARG A 88 -5.61 2.64 -15.11
N LYS A 89 -5.60 3.71 -15.91
CA LYS A 89 -4.36 4.31 -16.44
C LYS A 89 -3.56 5.03 -15.35
N SER A 90 -4.24 5.56 -14.34
CA SER A 90 -3.65 6.20 -13.17
C SER A 90 -3.34 5.18 -12.08
N LEU A 91 -2.31 5.47 -11.29
CA LEU A 91 -2.05 4.78 -10.03
C LEU A 91 -2.95 5.38 -8.94
N VAL A 92 -3.61 4.53 -8.16
CA VAL A 92 -4.33 4.91 -6.94
C VAL A 92 -3.43 4.60 -5.77
N VAL A 93 -3.12 5.62 -4.96
CA VAL A 93 -2.21 5.50 -3.82
C VAL A 93 -2.97 5.87 -2.55
N HIS A 94 -2.93 4.99 -1.56
CA HIS A 94 -3.39 5.27 -0.20
C HIS A 94 -2.17 5.45 0.70
N ALA A 95 -2.23 6.44 1.59
CA ALA A 95 -1.20 6.74 2.58
C ALA A 95 -1.90 7.01 3.91
N ASP A 96 -2.08 5.95 4.67
CA ASP A 96 -3.00 5.91 5.80
C ASP A 96 -2.24 5.96 7.12
N VAL A 97 -2.63 6.88 8.00
CA VAL A 97 -2.12 6.95 9.38
C VAL A 97 -2.61 5.79 10.25
N ALA A 98 -3.75 5.21 9.90
CA ALA A 98 -4.32 4.05 10.54
C ALA A 98 -5.10 3.25 9.52
N HIS A 99 -4.98 1.93 9.60
CA HIS A 99 -5.74 0.98 8.80
C HIS A 99 -6.29 -0.10 9.75
N ARG A 100 -7.48 -0.61 9.47
CA ARG A 100 -8.06 -1.71 10.26
C ARG A 100 -7.29 -3.01 9.98
N GLY A 101 -7.22 -3.90 10.97
CA GLY A 101 -6.85 -5.31 10.73
C GLY A 101 -7.86 -6.05 9.83
N ILE A 102 -7.49 -7.23 9.35
CA ILE A 102 -8.35 -8.07 8.52
C ILE A 102 -9.35 -8.87 9.37
N GLY A 103 -8.87 -9.55 10.41
CA GLY A 103 -9.64 -10.54 11.17
C GLY A 103 -9.92 -11.83 10.38
N THR A 104 -10.87 -12.64 10.84
CA THR A 104 -11.29 -13.88 10.17
C THR A 104 -12.81 -14.06 10.17
N ALA A 105 -13.56 -12.95 10.17
CA ALA A 105 -15.01 -12.91 10.36
C ALA A 105 -15.85 -13.62 9.29
N SER A 106 -15.25 -14.10 8.20
CA SER A 106 -15.93 -14.99 7.25
C SER A 106 -16.33 -16.32 7.91
N CYS A 107 -15.48 -16.85 8.79
CA CYS A 107 -15.73 -18.01 9.63
C CYS A 107 -14.74 -18.00 10.81
N GLY A 108 -15.03 -17.17 11.82
CA GLY A 108 -14.11 -16.93 12.93
C GLY A 108 -14.37 -15.60 13.63
N PRO A 109 -13.49 -15.22 14.56
CA PRO A 109 -13.58 -13.93 15.23
C PRO A 109 -13.36 -12.76 14.27
N ASP A 110 -13.96 -11.61 14.62
CA ASP A 110 -13.55 -10.32 14.08
C ASP A 110 -12.12 -9.97 14.55
N ILE A 111 -11.63 -8.80 14.15
CA ILE A 111 -10.39 -8.24 14.66
C ILE A 111 -10.38 -8.09 16.18
N LEU A 112 -9.21 -8.26 16.77
CA LEU A 112 -8.94 -7.91 18.16
C LEU A 112 -8.96 -6.38 18.32
N ASP A 113 -9.31 -5.90 19.52
CA ASP A 113 -9.44 -4.46 19.79
C ASP A 113 -8.17 -3.66 19.53
N ALA A 114 -6.99 -4.28 19.72
CA ALA A 114 -5.69 -3.68 19.40
C ALA A 114 -5.51 -3.32 17.91
N TYR A 115 -6.32 -3.87 17.01
CA TYR A 115 -6.25 -3.63 15.56
C TYR A 115 -7.49 -2.89 15.02
N ARG A 116 -8.33 -2.35 15.91
CA ARG A 116 -9.39 -1.40 15.56
C ARG A 116 -8.79 -0.02 15.32
N VAL A 117 -9.35 0.72 14.36
CA VAL A 117 -9.03 2.15 14.23
C VAL A 117 -9.88 2.91 15.26
N PRO A 118 -9.27 3.54 16.28
CA PRO A 118 -10.06 4.23 17.29
C PRO A 118 -10.73 5.47 16.71
N THR A 119 -11.90 5.82 17.24
CA THR A 119 -12.55 7.10 16.95
C THR A 119 -11.73 8.25 17.52
N GLY A 120 -11.72 9.39 16.84
CA GLY A 120 -11.05 10.59 17.32
C GLY A 120 -10.18 11.22 16.25
N ARG A 121 -9.30 12.13 16.66
CA ARG A 121 -8.41 12.84 15.76
C ARG A 121 -7.17 12.00 15.49
N HIS A 122 -6.94 11.71 14.22
CA HIS A 122 -5.68 11.18 13.71
C HIS A 122 -4.94 12.30 12.97
N SER A 123 -3.65 12.47 13.25
CA SER A 123 -2.81 13.49 12.62
C SER A 123 -1.66 12.81 11.92
N PHE A 124 -1.37 13.24 10.70
CA PHE A 124 -0.23 12.79 9.93
C PHE A 124 0.24 13.89 8.99
N SER A 125 1.50 13.81 8.60
CA SER A 125 2.07 14.68 7.60
C SER A 125 3.07 13.90 6.75
N TYR A 126 3.13 14.27 5.47
CA TYR A 126 4.04 13.70 4.50
C TYR A 126 4.51 14.79 3.56
N ARG A 127 5.59 14.53 2.85
CA ARG A 127 6.12 15.40 1.81
C ARG A 127 6.19 14.63 0.50
N LEU A 128 5.68 15.25 -0.56
CA LEU A 128 5.87 14.77 -1.92
C LEU A 128 7.01 15.55 -2.57
N SER A 129 7.93 14.82 -3.20
CA SER A 129 9.03 15.39 -3.98
C SER A 129 9.08 14.75 -5.35
N LEU A 130 9.29 15.55 -6.38
CA LEU A 130 9.68 15.05 -7.70
C LEU A 130 11.20 14.96 -7.73
N LEU A 131 11.72 13.77 -7.98
CA LEU A 131 13.14 13.52 -8.16
C LEU A 131 13.37 13.28 -9.66
N GLU A 132 14.25 14.08 -10.25
CA GLU A 132 14.73 13.81 -11.59
C GLU A 132 15.54 12.52 -11.55
N GLY A 133 15.21 11.57 -12.44
CA GLY A 133 15.96 10.33 -12.56
C GLY A 133 17.42 10.68 -12.83
N SER A 134 18.30 10.45 -11.86
CA SER A 134 19.73 10.55 -12.11
C SER A 134 20.03 9.61 -13.27
N GLY A 135 20.52 10.14 -14.39
CA GLY A 135 21.02 9.36 -15.53
C GLY A 135 22.29 8.58 -15.18
N ARG A 136 22.26 7.79 -14.11
CA ARG A 136 23.31 6.88 -13.69
C ARG A 136 22.68 5.57 -13.30
N CYS A 137 22.65 4.67 -14.27
CA CYS A 137 22.74 3.25 -14.03
C CYS A 137 23.89 3.00 -13.04
N GLN A 138 23.57 2.64 -11.80
CA GLN A 138 24.50 1.91 -10.95
C GLN A 138 23.90 0.52 -10.76
N ALA A 139 24.47 -0.42 -11.50
CA ALA A 139 24.36 -1.84 -11.21
C ALA A 139 24.87 -2.08 -9.79
N GLY A 140 24.04 -2.71 -8.96
CA GLY A 140 24.40 -3.23 -7.66
C GLY A 140 23.69 -4.57 -7.49
N VAL A 141 24.50 -5.60 -7.25
CA VAL A 141 24.22 -7.04 -7.23
C VAL A 141 23.06 -7.42 -6.33
#